data_AF-R9B3N4-F1
#
_entry.id   AF-R9B3N4-F1
#
_cell.length_a   1.000
_cell.length_b   1.000
_cell.length_c   1.000
_cell.angle_alpha   90.00
_cell.angle_beta   90.00
_cell.angle_gamma   90.00
#
_symmetry.space_group_name_H-M   'P 1'
#
loop_
_entity.id
_entity.type
_entity.pdbx_description
1 polymer ?
#
loop_
_entity_poly.entity_id
_entity_poly.type
_entity_poly.pdbx_seq_one_letter_code
_entity_poly.pdbx_strand_id
1 'polypeptide(L)'
;MLDFFEFVMGNDMIENFYKYLGALHDARLYGFLLDWNPELWKFDVILYVHIFSDFDCELEQYSLEKALVTFENASIDKFSITNDLSCGQFYIIDYEVKDLGNDKYQFVFEFNKTVPELIITAENMRITTSGVVVEKNEQYLATNWSKLFD
;
A
#
# COMPACT_ATOMS: atom_id res chain seq x y z
N MET A 1 -15.72 -34.97 1.67
CA MET A 1 -16.23 -34.04 0.64
C MET A 1 -16.63 -32.74 1.33
N LEU A 2 -15.67 -32.13 2.03
CA LEU A 2 -15.82 -30.86 2.74
C LEU A 2 -14.77 -29.82 2.28
N ASP A 3 -13.82 -30.23 1.43
CA ASP A 3 -12.66 -29.40 1.06
C ASP A 3 -12.85 -28.48 -0.15
N PHE A 4 -14.03 -28.48 -0.79
CA PHE A 4 -14.27 -27.71 -2.02
C PHE A 4 -15.05 -26.40 -1.78
N PHE A 5 -15.72 -26.25 -0.63
CA PHE A 5 -16.51 -25.06 -0.32
C PHE A 5 -15.75 -24.01 0.51
N GLU A 6 -14.79 -24.41 1.36
CA GLU A 6 -13.91 -23.44 2.03
C GLU A 6 -12.93 -22.76 1.06
N PHE A 7 -12.53 -23.45 -0.03
CA PHE A 7 -11.62 -22.91 -1.04
C PHE A 7 -12.22 -21.77 -1.90
N VAL A 8 -13.55 -21.67 -1.97
CA VAL A 8 -14.23 -20.67 -2.84
C VAL A 8 -14.56 -19.38 -2.09
N MET A 9 -14.59 -19.38 -0.75
CA MET A 9 -14.96 -18.20 0.06
C MET A 9 -13.74 -17.41 0.58
N GLY A 10 -12.57 -18.03 0.70
CA GLY A 10 -11.32 -17.33 1.09
C GLY A 10 -10.65 -16.54 -0.04
N ASN A 11 -10.94 -16.87 -1.31
CA ASN A 11 -10.31 -16.21 -2.46
C ASN A 11 -10.84 -14.79 -2.71
N ASP A 12 -12.08 -14.47 -2.35
CA ASP A 12 -12.72 -13.19 -2.71
C ASP A 12 -12.05 -12.00 -2.00
N MET A 13 -11.61 -12.17 -0.75
CA MET A 13 -10.92 -11.11 0.00
C MET A 13 -9.49 -10.88 -0.51
N ILE A 14 -8.78 -11.97 -0.81
CA ILE A 14 -7.43 -11.91 -1.39
C ILE A 14 -7.46 -11.27 -2.78
N GLU A 15 -8.43 -11.62 -3.63
CA GLU A 15 -8.63 -10.98 -4.93
C GLU A 15 -8.90 -9.47 -4.80
N ASN A 16 -9.68 -9.06 -3.80
CA ASN A 16 -9.90 -7.65 -3.48
C ASN A 16 -8.59 -6.95 -3.08
N PHE A 17 -7.73 -7.58 -2.28
CA PHE A 17 -6.41 -7.06 -1.97
C PHE A 17 -5.53 -6.94 -3.21
N TYR A 18 -5.49 -7.97 -4.07
CA TYR A 18 -4.73 -7.91 -5.33
C TYR A 18 -5.20 -6.76 -6.24
N LYS A 19 -6.51 -6.46 -6.25
CA LYS A 19 -7.04 -5.31 -6.99
C LYS A 19 -6.53 -3.99 -6.43
N TYR A 20 -6.48 -3.83 -5.10
CA TYR A 20 -5.93 -2.64 -4.46
C TYR A 20 -4.41 -2.51 -4.65
N LEU A 21 -3.69 -3.62 -4.45
CA LEU A 21 -2.24 -3.68 -4.59
C LEU A 21 -1.80 -3.47 -6.05
N GLY A 22 -2.63 -3.83 -7.04
CA GLY A 22 -2.35 -3.54 -8.44
C GLY A 22 -2.17 -2.05 -8.72
N ALA A 23 -2.91 -1.18 -8.01
CA ALA A 23 -2.72 0.27 -8.07
C ALA A 23 -1.45 0.75 -7.34
N LEU A 24 -0.78 -0.11 -6.59
CA LEU A 24 0.46 0.19 -5.88
C LEU A 24 1.72 -0.28 -6.62
N HIS A 25 1.57 -0.95 -7.77
CA HIS A 25 2.72 -1.25 -8.62
C HIS A 25 3.40 0.06 -9.04
N ASP A 26 4.73 0.13 -8.89
CA ASP A 26 5.56 1.33 -9.04
C ASP A 26 5.25 2.49 -8.09
N ALA A 27 4.39 2.29 -7.09
CA ALA A 27 4.07 3.33 -6.14
C ALA A 27 5.30 3.70 -5.30
N ARG A 28 5.52 5.01 -5.14
CA ARG A 28 6.63 5.53 -4.35
C ARG A 28 6.21 5.67 -2.89
N LEU A 29 6.98 5.08 -1.99
CA LEU A 29 6.76 5.19 -0.55
C LEU A 29 7.41 6.47 0.00
N TYR A 30 6.61 7.33 0.63
CA TYR A 30 7.07 8.57 1.29
C TYR A 30 7.26 8.42 2.79
N GLY A 31 6.52 7.52 3.44
CA GLY A 31 6.63 7.35 4.88
C GLY A 31 5.65 6.34 5.46
N PHE A 32 5.83 6.11 6.75
CA PHE A 32 5.05 5.19 7.57
C PHE A 32 4.44 5.98 8.72
N LEU A 33 3.16 5.74 8.97
CA LEU A 33 2.50 6.19 10.19
C LEU A 33 2.02 4.95 10.95
N LEU A 34 2.19 5.01 12.27
CA LEU A 34 1.75 3.98 13.19
C LEU A 34 0.62 4.57 14.01
N ASP A 35 -0.59 4.02 13.91
CA ASP A 35 -1.75 4.50 14.64
C ASP A 35 -2.12 3.48 15.72
N TRP A 36 -1.93 3.87 16.98
CA TRP A 36 -2.20 3.03 18.13
C TRP A 36 -3.37 3.59 18.94
N ASN A 37 -4.45 2.82 19.01
CA ASN A 37 -5.60 3.09 19.86
C ASN A 37 -5.60 2.15 21.08
N PRO A 38 -5.18 2.62 22.27
CA PRO A 38 -5.12 1.79 23.46
C PRO A 38 -6.48 1.40 24.03
N GLU A 39 -7.55 2.16 23.75
CA GLU A 39 -8.90 1.85 24.23
C GLU A 39 -9.51 0.69 23.45
N LEU A 40 -9.29 0.68 22.14
CA LEU A 40 -9.76 -0.37 21.23
C LEU A 40 -8.76 -1.53 21.09
N TRP A 41 -7.57 -1.41 21.68
CA TRP A 41 -6.45 -2.34 21.49
C TRP A 41 -6.12 -2.57 20.01
N LYS A 42 -6.28 -1.52 19.21
CA LYS A 42 -6.14 -1.54 17.75
C LYS A 42 -4.85 -0.86 17.35
N PHE A 43 -4.06 -1.55 16.54
CA PHE A 43 -2.86 -1.01 15.91
C PHE A 43 -3.05 -1.02 14.41
N ASP A 44 -3.03 0.14 13.76
CA ASP A 44 -3.04 0.23 12.30
C ASP A 44 -1.68 0.68 11.79
N VAL A 45 -1.29 0.15 10.64
CA VAL A 45 -0.09 0.60 9.91
C VAL A 45 -0.56 1.33 8.67
N ILE A 46 -0.06 2.54 8.46
CA ILE A 46 -0.46 3.37 7.33
C ILE A 46 0.77 3.68 6.49
N LEU A 47 0.73 3.32 5.21
CA LEU A 47 1.75 3.71 4.23
C LEU A 47 1.29 4.97 3.51
N TYR A 48 2.13 6.00 3.52
CA TYR A 48 1.92 7.18 2.71
C TYR A 48 2.67 7.03 1.39
N VAL A 49 1.91 6.93 0.30
CA VAL A 49 2.45 6.57 -1.03
C VAL A 49 2.07 7.57 -2.11
N HIS A 50 2.85 7.55 -3.18
CA HIS A 50 2.55 8.14 -4.49
C HIS A 50 2.12 7.04 -5.44
N ILE A 51 0.94 7.15 -6.03
CA ILE A 51 0.48 6.31 -7.13
C ILE A 51 0.73 7.08 -8.43
N PHE A 52 1.35 6.40 -9.39
CA PHE A 52 1.57 6.89 -10.75
C PHE A 52 0.52 6.27 -11.65
N SER A 53 -0.09 7.06 -12.54
CA SER A 53 -0.83 6.48 -13.66
C SER A 53 0.12 6.03 -14.76
N ASP A 54 -0.45 5.30 -15.72
CA ASP A 54 0.17 5.14 -17.03
C ASP A 54 0.54 6.51 -17.63
N PHE A 55 1.65 6.51 -18.38
CA PHE A 55 2.11 7.69 -19.10
C PHE A 55 1.22 7.95 -20.32
N ASP A 56 0.64 9.14 -20.39
CA ASP A 56 -0.10 9.60 -21.56
C ASP A 56 0.90 10.08 -22.61
N CYS A 57 1.07 9.29 -23.67
CA CYS A 57 1.96 9.59 -24.78
C CYS A 57 1.51 10.79 -25.63
N GLU A 58 0.22 11.13 -25.66
CA GLU A 58 -0.29 12.26 -26.43
C GLU A 58 -0.04 13.59 -25.70
N LEU A 59 -0.18 13.58 -24.36
CA LEU A 59 0.02 14.75 -23.52
C LEU A 59 1.44 14.89 -22.95
N GLU A 60 2.28 13.85 -23.14
CA GLU A 60 3.62 13.70 -22.56
C GLU A 60 3.65 13.86 -21.03
N GLN A 61 2.62 13.39 -20.35
CA GLN A 61 2.40 13.60 -18.92
C GLN A 61 1.91 12.33 -18.25
N TYR A 62 2.07 12.27 -16.93
CA TYR A 62 1.43 11.27 -16.09
C TYR A 62 0.56 11.99 -15.08
N SER A 63 -0.52 11.33 -14.65
CA SER A 63 -1.31 11.77 -13.52
C SER A 63 -0.71 11.21 -12.24
N LEU A 64 -0.79 12.01 -11.19
CA LEU A 64 -0.19 11.71 -9.90
C LEU A 64 -1.23 11.83 -8.80
N GLU A 65 -1.24 10.82 -7.94
CA GLU A 65 -2.17 10.72 -6.83
C GLU A 65 -1.47 10.28 -5.55
N LYS A 66 -1.75 10.95 -4.44
CA LYS A 66 -1.25 10.54 -3.13
C LYS A 66 -2.30 9.68 -2.45
N ALA A 67 -1.84 8.65 -1.75
CA ALA A 67 -2.73 7.74 -1.05
C ALA A 67 -2.20 7.36 0.33
N LEU A 68 -3.14 7.01 1.21
CA LEU A 68 -2.90 6.31 2.46
C LEU A 68 -3.35 4.87 2.27
N VAL A 69 -2.42 3.94 2.44
CA VAL A 69 -2.71 2.50 2.45
C VAL A 69 -2.76 2.06 3.90
N THR A 70 -3.95 1.76 4.39
CA THR A 70 -4.19 1.41 5.79
C THR A 70 -4.33 -0.10 5.93
N PHE A 71 -3.52 -0.66 6.81
CA PHE A 71 -3.58 -2.04 7.26
C PHE A 71 -4.23 -2.05 8.65
N GLU A 72 -5.44 -2.61 8.75
CA GLU A 72 -6.26 -2.57 9.96
C GLU A 72 -5.91 -3.72 10.91
N ASN A 73 -5.84 -3.44 12.22
CA ASN A 73 -5.52 -4.43 13.25
C ASN A 73 -4.21 -5.20 12.93
N ALA A 74 -3.20 -4.45 12.53
CA ALA A 74 -1.98 -4.94 11.97
C ALA A 74 -0.94 -5.36 13.03
N SER A 75 0.10 -6.04 12.56
CA SER A 75 1.40 -6.20 13.19
C SER A 75 2.49 -6.01 12.14
N ILE A 76 3.63 -5.46 12.58
CA ILE A 76 4.81 -5.35 11.73
C ILE A 76 5.69 -6.57 12.00
N ASP A 77 5.72 -7.50 11.05
CA ASP A 77 6.51 -8.72 11.15
C ASP A 77 7.98 -8.45 10.79
N LYS A 78 8.19 -7.56 9.81
CA LYS A 78 9.52 -7.12 9.40
C LYS A 78 9.48 -5.68 8.90
N PHE A 79 10.40 -4.88 9.38
CA PHE A 79 10.61 -3.52 8.90
C PHE A 79 12.09 -3.18 8.92
N SER A 80 12.66 -3.01 7.74
CA SER A 80 14.02 -2.53 7.53
C SER A 80 13.95 -1.43 6.48
N ILE A 81 14.37 -0.22 6.82
CA ILE A 81 14.55 0.86 5.86
C ILE A 81 15.89 1.50 6.14
N THR A 82 16.68 1.72 5.08
CA THR A 82 17.92 2.47 5.19
C THR A 82 17.72 3.94 4.87
N ASN A 83 18.49 4.77 5.55
CA ASN A 83 18.49 6.20 5.33
C ASN A 83 19.18 6.49 3.99
N ASP A 84 18.40 6.51 2.92
CA ASP A 84 18.92 6.82 1.60
C ASP A 84 18.99 8.34 1.39
N LEU A 85 20.21 8.87 1.48
CA LEU A 85 20.54 10.28 1.26
C LEU A 85 20.29 10.73 -0.20
N SER A 86 20.00 9.81 -1.14
CA SER A 86 19.60 10.11 -2.52
C SER A 86 18.11 10.40 -2.70
N CYS A 87 17.46 10.95 -1.67
CA CYS A 87 16.05 11.33 -1.63
C CYS A 87 15.04 10.17 -1.64
N GLY A 88 15.39 9.03 -1.03
CA GLY A 88 14.40 8.09 -0.46
C GLY A 88 13.35 7.53 -1.42
N GLN A 89 13.70 7.32 -2.68
CA GLN A 89 12.76 6.78 -3.67
C GLN A 89 12.73 5.25 -3.60
N PHE A 90 12.04 4.73 -2.58
CA PHE A 90 11.65 3.32 -2.54
C PHE A 90 10.36 3.15 -3.34
N TYR A 91 10.42 2.32 -4.38
CA TYR A 91 9.26 1.97 -5.20
C TYR A 91 8.87 0.55 -4.90
N ILE A 92 7.58 0.31 -4.73
CA ILE A 92 7.03 -1.04 -4.64
C ILE A 92 7.08 -1.62 -6.06
N ILE A 93 7.84 -2.70 -6.25
CA ILE A 93 7.97 -3.36 -7.56
C ILE A 93 7.16 -4.66 -7.62
N ASP A 94 6.91 -5.28 -6.48
CA ASP A 94 6.08 -6.48 -6.39
C ASP A 94 5.52 -6.61 -4.98
N TYR A 95 4.54 -7.49 -4.83
CA TYR A 95 3.93 -7.81 -3.55
C TYR A 95 3.38 -9.24 -3.54
N GLU A 96 3.39 -9.86 -2.38
CA GLU A 96 2.79 -11.17 -2.15
C GLU A 96 1.80 -11.09 -0.98
N VAL A 97 0.61 -11.66 -1.16
CA VAL A 97 -0.37 -11.80 -0.07
C VAL A 97 -0.51 -13.27 0.30
N LYS A 98 -0.33 -13.58 1.59
CA LYS A 98 -0.49 -14.92 2.17
C LYS A 98 -1.66 -14.91 3.14
N ASP A 99 -2.57 -15.86 2.97
CA ASP A 99 -3.59 -16.16 3.99
C ASP A 99 -2.95 -16.97 5.13
N LEU A 100 -3.01 -16.44 6.34
CA LEU A 100 -2.53 -17.10 7.56
C LEU A 100 -3.67 -17.80 8.34
N GLY A 101 -4.91 -17.67 7.86
CA GLY A 101 -6.13 -18.13 8.53
C GLY A 101 -6.58 -17.20 9.65
N ASN A 102 -7.82 -17.41 10.13
CA ASN A 102 -8.46 -16.58 11.16
C ASN A 102 -8.51 -15.09 10.81
N ASP A 103 -8.89 -14.77 9.57
CA ASP A 103 -9.00 -13.41 9.05
C ASP A 103 -7.69 -12.61 9.15
N LYS A 104 -6.53 -13.28 9.01
CA LYS A 104 -5.21 -12.65 9.00
C LYS A 104 -4.49 -12.89 7.70
N TYR A 105 -3.99 -11.80 7.13
CA TYR A 105 -3.29 -11.78 5.86
C TYR A 105 -1.92 -11.15 6.02
N GLN A 106 -0.90 -11.81 5.51
CA GLN A 106 0.45 -11.28 5.48
C GLN A 106 0.74 -10.67 4.11
N PHE A 107 1.11 -9.39 4.12
CA PHE A 107 1.51 -8.59 2.98
C PHE A 107 3.02 -8.47 2.99
N VAL A 108 3.66 -9.03 1.97
CA VAL A 108 5.11 -8.94 1.75
C VAL A 108 5.34 -7.99 0.59
N PHE A 109 6.08 -6.90 0.82
CA PHE A 109 6.40 -5.93 -0.22
C PHE A 109 7.83 -6.11 -0.71
N GLU A 110 7.97 -6.16 -2.04
CA GLU A 110 9.26 -6.06 -2.70
C GLU A 110 9.46 -4.64 -3.21
N PHE A 111 10.66 -4.11 -3.00
CA PHE A 111 11.02 -2.77 -3.44
C PHE A 111 12.17 -2.82 -4.45
N ASN A 112 12.35 -1.73 -5.20
CA ASN A 112 13.44 -1.54 -6.17
C ASN A 112 14.88 -1.63 -5.59
N LYS A 113 15.02 -1.78 -4.27
CA LYS A 113 16.29 -1.98 -3.57
C LYS A 113 16.13 -3.14 -2.59
N THR A 114 17.21 -3.86 -2.33
CA THR A 114 17.22 -5.06 -1.47
C THR A 114 17.05 -4.77 0.02
N VAL A 115 17.33 -3.53 0.44
CA VAL A 115 17.42 -3.16 1.86
C VAL A 115 16.10 -2.68 2.48
N PRO A 116 15.19 -1.97 1.77
CA PRO A 116 13.82 -1.87 2.23
C PRO A 116 13.18 -3.26 2.27
N GLU A 117 12.75 -3.69 3.45
CA GLU A 117 11.98 -4.90 3.66
C GLU A 117 10.76 -4.55 4.50
N LEU A 118 9.58 -4.87 4.02
CA LEU A 118 8.33 -4.62 4.70
C LEU A 118 7.45 -5.86 4.64
N ILE A 119 7.16 -6.42 5.81
CA ILE A 119 6.20 -7.51 5.99
C ILE A 119 5.22 -7.08 7.08
N ILE A 120 3.95 -6.97 6.70
CA ILE A 120 2.85 -6.58 7.58
C ILE A 120 1.86 -7.73 7.62
N THR A 121 1.43 -8.14 8.81
CA THR A 121 0.22 -8.96 8.95
C THR A 121 -0.94 -8.06 9.36
N ALA A 122 -2.11 -8.20 8.76
CA ALA A 122 -3.28 -7.40 9.08
C ALA A 122 -4.59 -8.16 8.80
N GLU A 123 -5.69 -7.67 9.35
CA GLU A 123 -7.01 -8.26 9.11
C GLU A 123 -7.66 -7.73 7.84
N ASN A 124 -7.31 -6.50 7.44
CA ASN A 124 -7.85 -5.85 6.26
C ASN A 124 -6.88 -4.81 5.70
N MET A 125 -7.06 -4.46 4.43
CA MET A 125 -6.32 -3.41 3.73
C MET A 125 -7.32 -2.45 3.06
N ARG A 126 -7.06 -1.15 3.17
CA ARG A 126 -7.83 -0.10 2.49
C ARG A 126 -6.90 0.92 1.84
N ILE A 127 -7.35 1.51 0.75
CA ILE A 127 -6.66 2.63 0.09
C ILE A 127 -7.59 3.84 0.11
N THR A 128 -7.14 4.92 0.74
CA THR A 128 -7.79 6.24 0.66
C THR A 128 -6.91 7.13 -0.20
N THR A 129 -7.47 7.74 -1.24
CA THR A 129 -6.71 8.55 -2.19
C THR A 129 -7.11 10.02 -2.11
N SER A 130 -6.17 10.92 -2.43
CA SER A 130 -6.44 12.36 -2.46
C SER A 130 -7.26 12.81 -3.68
N GLY A 131 -7.62 11.87 -4.57
CA GLY A 131 -7.99 12.19 -5.94
C GLY A 131 -6.78 12.62 -6.78
N VAL A 132 -6.95 12.62 -8.10
CA VAL A 132 -5.99 13.20 -9.05
C VAL A 132 -5.77 14.67 -8.70
N VAL A 133 -4.51 15.02 -8.42
CA VAL A 133 -4.17 16.39 -8.01
C VAL A 133 -3.71 17.22 -9.22
N VAL A 134 -2.87 16.67 -10.09
CA VAL A 134 -2.39 17.33 -11.31
C VAL A 134 -1.84 16.30 -12.32
N GLU A 135 -1.91 16.61 -13.61
CA GLU A 135 -1.10 16.00 -14.66
C GLU A 135 0.14 16.86 -14.90
N LYS A 136 1.33 16.26 -14.76
CA LYS A 136 2.61 16.95 -14.96
C LYS A 136 3.69 15.95 -15.34
N ASN A 137 4.82 16.46 -15.81
CA ASN A 137 6.07 15.70 -15.96
C ASN A 137 6.96 15.70 -14.70
N GLU A 138 6.54 16.39 -13.63
CA GLU A 138 7.27 16.54 -12.35
C GLU A 138 6.92 15.44 -11.34
N GLN A 139 7.94 14.78 -10.77
CA GLN A 139 7.73 13.62 -9.89
C GLN A 139 7.33 13.97 -8.45
N TYR A 140 7.34 15.25 -8.08
CA TYR A 140 7.09 15.74 -6.72
C TYR A 140 5.98 16.79 -6.74
N LEU A 141 4.76 16.35 -6.45
CA LEU A 141 3.60 17.24 -6.41
C LEU A 141 3.07 17.43 -5.00
N ALA A 142 2.43 18.58 -4.81
CA ALA A 142 1.69 18.90 -3.61
C ALA A 142 0.52 17.91 -3.42
N THR A 143 0.24 17.58 -2.17
CA THR A 143 -0.85 16.68 -1.80
C THR A 143 -2.12 17.50 -1.54
N ASN A 144 -3.27 17.04 -2.07
CA ASN A 144 -4.56 17.59 -1.65
C ASN A 144 -4.98 16.98 -0.31
N TRP A 145 -4.53 17.61 0.78
CA TRP A 145 -4.73 17.08 2.13
C TRP A 145 -6.18 16.98 2.57
N SER A 146 -7.06 17.89 2.14
CA SER A 146 -8.47 17.83 2.57
C SER A 146 -9.12 16.54 2.08
N LYS A 147 -8.96 16.22 0.79
CA LYS A 147 -9.52 15.00 0.19
C LYS A 147 -8.94 13.71 0.75
N LEU A 148 -7.69 13.73 1.21
CA LEU A 148 -7.05 12.54 1.75
C LEU A 148 -7.57 12.17 3.15
N PHE A 149 -8.14 13.13 3.87
CA PHE A 149 -8.67 12.95 5.23
C PHE A 149 -10.21 13.04 5.31
N ASP A 150 -10.88 13.30 4.19
CA ASP A 150 -12.34 13.24 4.04
C ASP A 150 -12.82 11.78 3.91
#